data_AF-A0A947G8G1-F1
#
_entry.id   AF-A0A947G8G1-F1
#
_cell.length_a   1.000
_cell.length_b   1.000
_cell.length_c   1.000
_cell.angle_alpha   90.00
_cell.angle_beta   90.00
_cell.angle_gamma   90.00
#
_symmetry.space_group_name_H-M   'P 1'
#
loop_
_entity.id
_entity.type
_entity.pdbx_description
1 polymer ?
#
loop_
_entity_poly.entity_id
_entity_poly.type
_entity_poly.pdbx_seq_one_letter_code
_entity_poly.pdbx_strand_id
1 'polypeptide(L)'
;MSAPRPVVLGNSSVRKGDVDAATWNDWRWQLRNMLTRSSDFEALVELSDDERAGLAAAPELFRVGATPYYANLMDPKHDSCPIRRQAIPSARELEVRDEELRDPLGEELHNPVSSVFHKYPDRCLLYVFDRCAIYCRHCNRRRVVGGDSPPPRSAIDEGIDYIARTPRIRDVLLSGGDPLLLSNR
;
A
#
# COMPACT_ATOMS: atom_id res chain seq x y z
N MET A 1 17.78 4.02 -13.76
CA MET A 1 18.10 3.76 -12.34
C MET A 1 17.52 2.39 -12.01
N SER A 2 18.36 1.48 -11.51
CA SER A 2 18.02 0.05 -11.38
C SER A 2 16.79 -0.13 -10.49
N ALA A 3 15.77 -0.86 -10.96
CA ALA A 3 14.66 -1.30 -10.12
C ALA A 3 15.23 -1.95 -8.84
N PRO A 4 14.59 -1.74 -7.67
CA PRO A 4 15.03 -2.40 -6.44
C PRO A 4 15.11 -3.91 -6.71
N ARG A 5 16.30 -4.49 -6.49
CA ARG A 5 16.54 -5.92 -6.64
C ARG A 5 15.44 -6.66 -5.86
N PRO A 6 14.77 -7.65 -6.45
CA PRO A 6 13.81 -8.44 -5.71
C PRO A 6 14.53 -9.02 -4.50
N VAL A 7 13.98 -8.80 -3.30
CA VAL A 7 14.38 -9.56 -2.13
C VAL A 7 13.99 -10.99 -2.45
N VAL A 8 14.95 -11.76 -2.95
CA VAL A 8 14.83 -13.21 -3.06
C VAL A 8 14.59 -13.68 -1.64
N LEU A 9 13.38 -14.17 -1.37
CA LEU A 9 13.06 -14.88 -0.14
C LEU A 9 14.02 -16.07 -0.06
N GLY A 10 15.14 -15.87 0.64
CA GLY A 10 16.07 -16.93 0.96
C GLY A 10 15.40 -17.83 1.99
N ASN A 11 14.76 -18.91 1.54
CA ASN A 11 14.37 -20.12 2.29
C ASN A 11 13.72 -19.96 3.69
N SER A 12 13.26 -18.77 4.08
CA SER A 12 12.71 -18.52 5.41
C SER A 12 11.19 -18.58 5.32
N SER A 13 10.57 -19.51 6.03
CA SER A 13 9.12 -19.65 6.06
C SER A 13 8.46 -18.35 6.54
N VAL A 14 7.32 -18.01 5.94
CA VAL A 14 6.46 -16.89 6.34
C VAL A 14 5.27 -17.34 7.19
N ARG A 15 5.20 -18.63 7.57
CA ARG A 15 4.17 -19.15 8.47
C ARG A 15 4.50 -18.78 9.91
N LYS A 16 3.50 -18.31 10.66
CA LYS A 16 3.67 -17.90 12.06
C LYS A 16 4.30 -18.98 12.95
N GLY A 17 4.00 -20.25 12.71
CA GLY A 17 4.52 -21.38 13.50
C GLY A 17 6.01 -21.67 13.28
N ASP A 18 6.58 -21.18 12.19
CA ASP A 18 7.95 -21.49 11.77
C ASP A 18 8.96 -20.39 12.13
N VAL A 19 8.48 -19.29 12.73
CA VAL A 19 9.25 -18.09 13.04
C VAL A 19 9.16 -17.82 14.55
N ASP A 20 10.29 -17.53 15.19
CA ASP A 20 10.31 -17.22 16.62
C ASP A 20 9.52 -15.94 16.94
N ALA A 21 9.03 -15.82 18.18
CA ALA A 21 8.16 -14.72 18.57
C ALA A 21 8.84 -13.34 18.49
N ALA A 22 10.15 -13.23 18.71
CA ALA A 22 10.84 -11.95 18.66
C ALA A 22 10.92 -11.45 17.21
N THR A 23 11.28 -12.35 16.28
CA THR A 23 11.30 -12.06 14.85
C THR A 23 9.89 -11.75 14.32
N TRP A 24 8.89 -12.54 14.70
CA TRP A 24 7.49 -12.33 14.29
C TRP A 24 6.95 -10.97 14.72
N ASN A 25 7.33 -10.49 15.91
CA ASN A 25 6.89 -9.21 16.45
C ASN A 25 7.74 -8.01 15.97
N ASP A 26 8.81 -8.22 15.20
CA ASP A 26 9.52 -7.12 14.53
C ASP A 26 8.75 -6.68 13.28
N TRP A 27 8.11 -5.51 13.35
CA TRP A 27 7.39 -4.93 12.21
C TRP A 27 8.29 -4.72 10.98
N ARG A 28 9.60 -4.50 11.18
CA ARG A 28 10.54 -4.34 10.06
C ARG A 28 10.77 -5.68 9.37
N TRP A 29 10.79 -6.78 10.12
CA TRP A 29 10.82 -8.13 9.55
C TRP A 29 9.54 -8.40 8.75
N GLN A 30 8.38 -8.02 9.28
CA GLN A 30 7.10 -8.14 8.58
C GLN A 30 7.11 -7.42 7.22
N LEU A 31 7.65 -6.20 7.16
CA LEU A 31 7.78 -5.46 5.90
C LEU A 31 8.82 -6.04 4.95
N ARG A 32 9.97 -6.50 5.47
CA ARG A 32 11.03 -7.11 4.64
C ARG A 32 10.61 -8.43 3.99
N ASN A 33 9.68 -9.16 4.61
CA ASN A 33 9.18 -10.45 4.14
C ASN A 33 7.75 -10.35 3.59
N MET A 34 7.37 -9.18 3.08
CA MET A 34 6.07 -8.96 2.45
C MET A 34 5.86 -9.93 1.28
N LEU A 35 4.68 -10.55 1.22
CA LEU A 35 4.27 -11.41 0.12
C LEU A 35 3.87 -10.53 -1.06
N THR A 36 4.50 -10.72 -2.21
CA THR A 36 4.35 -9.84 -3.39
C THR A 36 4.07 -10.61 -4.68
N ARG A 37 4.30 -11.93 -4.69
CA ARG A 37 4.17 -12.81 -5.87
C ARG A 37 3.22 -13.95 -5.60
N SER A 38 2.69 -14.56 -6.65
CA SER A 38 1.84 -15.75 -6.53
C SER A 38 2.47 -16.85 -5.68
N SER A 39 3.75 -17.16 -5.91
CA SER A 39 4.50 -18.16 -5.14
C SER A 39 4.51 -17.90 -3.63
N ASP A 40 4.51 -16.63 -3.24
CA ASP A 40 4.55 -16.25 -1.83
C ASP A 40 3.20 -16.54 -1.17
N PHE A 41 2.10 -16.25 -1.88
CA PHE A 41 0.73 -16.52 -1.40
C PHE A 41 0.38 -18.01 -1.44
N GLU A 42 0.82 -18.75 -2.48
CA GLU A 42 0.64 -20.20 -2.57
C GLU A 42 1.28 -20.96 -1.42
N ALA A 43 2.31 -20.38 -0.80
CA ALA A 43 2.92 -20.94 0.40
C ALA A 43 1.98 -20.92 1.62
N LEU A 44 0.88 -20.16 1.59
CA LEU A 44 -0.08 -19.99 2.70
C LEU A 44 -1.52 -20.40 2.36
N VAL A 45 -1.98 -20.12 1.13
CA VAL A 45 -3.37 -20.31 0.72
C VAL A 45 -3.47 -21.05 -0.62
N GLU A 46 -4.59 -21.74 -0.84
CA GLU A 46 -4.97 -22.31 -2.12
C GLU A 46 -5.52 -21.18 -3.01
N LEU A 47 -4.71 -20.75 -4.00
CA LEU A 47 -5.11 -19.71 -4.96
C LEU A 47 -6.09 -20.26 -6.01
N SER A 48 -7.20 -19.56 -6.17
CA SER A 48 -8.13 -19.73 -7.29
C SER A 48 -7.51 -19.29 -8.62
N ASP A 49 -8.11 -19.71 -9.74
CA ASP A 49 -7.68 -19.29 -11.08
C ASP A 49 -7.80 -17.77 -11.27
N ASP A 50 -8.84 -17.16 -10.68
CA ASP A 50 -9.05 -15.70 -10.70
C ASP A 50 -7.94 -14.95 -9.97
N GLU A 51 -7.54 -15.42 -8.78
CA GLU A 51 -6.42 -14.85 -8.02
C GLU A 51 -5.08 -15.04 -8.76
N ARG A 52 -4.86 -16.21 -9.37
CA ARG A 52 -3.65 -16.49 -10.18
C ARG A 52 -3.54 -15.52 -11.35
N ALA A 53 -4.63 -15.32 -12.09
CA ALA A 53 -4.67 -14.40 -13.21
C ALA A 53 -4.47 -12.94 -12.77
N GLY A 54 -5.13 -12.52 -11.68
CA GLY A 54 -4.94 -11.18 -11.10
C GLY A 54 -3.49 -10.93 -10.68
N LEU A 55 -2.88 -11.86 -9.95
CA LEU A 55 -1.48 -11.78 -9.52
C LEU A 55 -0.49 -11.76 -10.68
N ALA A 56 -0.78 -12.49 -11.77
CA ALA A 56 0.08 -12.52 -12.96
C ALA A 56 0.09 -11.17 -13.71
N ALA A 57 -1.06 -10.48 -13.75
CA ALA A 57 -1.20 -9.20 -14.45
C ALA A 57 -0.84 -7.98 -13.57
N ALA A 58 -0.91 -8.12 -12.25
CA ALA A 58 -0.70 -7.02 -11.30
C ALA A 58 0.61 -6.22 -11.47
N PRO A 59 1.79 -6.82 -11.77
CA PRO A 59 3.06 -6.08 -11.84
C PRO A 59 3.05 -4.89 -12.81
N GLU A 60 2.24 -4.94 -13.87
CA GLU A 60 2.11 -3.86 -14.87
C GLU A 60 1.06 -2.82 -14.48
N LEU A 61 0.22 -3.08 -13.48
CA LEU A 61 -0.95 -2.28 -13.15
C LEU A 61 -0.85 -1.59 -11.79
N PHE A 62 -0.37 -2.30 -10.77
CA PHE A 62 -0.34 -1.81 -9.40
C PHE A 62 0.55 -2.67 -8.50
N ARG A 63 0.96 -2.10 -7.37
CA ARG A 63 1.70 -2.84 -6.35
C ARG A 63 0.83 -3.88 -5.65
N VAL A 64 1.39 -5.07 -5.50
CA VAL A 64 0.89 -6.15 -4.64
C VAL A 64 1.76 -6.22 -3.39
N GLY A 65 1.14 -6.44 -2.23
CA GLY A 65 1.89 -6.62 -1.00
C GLY A 65 1.00 -6.85 0.22
N ALA A 66 1.31 -7.88 1.00
CA ALA A 66 0.75 -8.09 2.34
C ALA A 66 1.84 -8.63 3.29
N THR A 67 1.89 -8.11 4.52
CA THR A 67 2.80 -8.67 5.53
C THR A 67 2.50 -10.14 5.83
N PRO A 68 3.50 -10.93 6.26
CA PRO A 68 3.27 -12.28 6.76
C PRO A 68 2.16 -12.34 7.81
N TYR A 69 2.10 -11.37 8.74
CA TYR A 69 1.03 -11.26 9.72
C TYR A 69 -0.35 -11.25 9.06
N TYR A 70 -0.59 -10.35 8.11
CA TYR A 70 -1.90 -10.22 7.49
C TYR A 70 -2.26 -11.44 6.64
N ALA A 71 -1.27 -12.00 5.92
CA ALA A 71 -1.46 -13.19 5.10
C ALA A 71 -1.79 -14.44 5.94
N ASN A 72 -1.22 -14.59 7.13
CA ASN A 72 -1.53 -15.71 8.04
C ASN A 72 -2.94 -15.63 8.65
N LEU A 73 -3.67 -14.52 8.49
CA LEU A 73 -5.08 -14.42 8.90
C LEU A 73 -6.03 -14.97 7.83
N MET A 74 -5.55 -15.20 6.61
CA MET A 74 -6.37 -15.72 5.52
C MET A 74 -6.75 -17.18 5.81
N ASP A 75 -8.03 -17.51 5.60
CA ASP A 75 -8.43 -18.92 5.53
C ASP A 75 -7.71 -19.54 4.33
N PRO A 76 -6.97 -20.65 4.46
CA PRO A 76 -6.23 -21.24 3.34
C PRO A 76 -7.10 -21.82 2.22
N LYS A 77 -8.33 -22.27 2.52
CA LYS A 77 -9.16 -23.05 1.60
C LYS A 77 -10.37 -22.30 1.08
N HIS A 78 -10.74 -21.19 1.72
CA HIS A 78 -11.94 -20.45 1.39
C HIS A 78 -11.66 -19.22 0.51
N ASP A 79 -11.90 -19.33 -0.79
CA ASP A 79 -11.72 -18.27 -1.82
C ASP A 79 -12.46 -16.95 -1.54
N SER A 80 -13.54 -17.01 -0.77
CA SER A 80 -14.37 -15.87 -0.42
C SER A 80 -13.97 -15.25 0.93
N CYS A 81 -12.88 -15.71 1.55
CA CYS A 81 -12.38 -15.17 2.80
C CYS A 81 -12.20 -13.64 2.69
N PRO A 82 -12.78 -12.86 3.61
CA PRO A 82 -12.80 -11.40 3.49
C PRO A 82 -11.41 -10.77 3.60
N ILE A 83 -10.45 -11.45 4.23
CA ILE A 83 -9.08 -10.95 4.39
C ILE A 83 -8.30 -11.09 3.08
N ARG A 84 -8.39 -12.25 2.41
CA ARG A 84 -7.74 -12.47 1.10
C ARG A 84 -8.26 -11.52 0.03
N ARG A 85 -9.57 -11.27 -0.02
CA ARG A 85 -10.20 -10.35 -0.98
C ARG A 85 -9.69 -8.91 -0.87
N GLN A 86 -9.12 -8.54 0.28
CA GLN A 86 -8.56 -7.20 0.48
C GLN A 86 -7.10 -7.09 0.06
N ALA A 87 -6.38 -8.20 -0.14
CA ALA A 87 -4.93 -8.20 -0.35
C ALA A 87 -4.46 -8.94 -1.63
N ILE A 88 -5.12 -10.02 -2.01
CA ILE A 88 -4.79 -10.80 -3.20
C ILE A 88 -5.55 -10.24 -4.40
N PRO A 89 -4.87 -9.82 -5.48
CA PRO A 89 -5.53 -9.35 -6.69
C PRO A 89 -6.40 -10.41 -7.35
N SER A 90 -7.45 -9.97 -8.04
CA SER A 90 -8.32 -10.82 -8.88
C SER A 90 -8.27 -10.42 -10.35
N ALA A 91 -8.65 -11.30 -11.27
CA ALA A 91 -8.74 -10.96 -12.70
C ALA A 91 -9.80 -9.89 -12.97
N ARG A 92 -10.78 -9.74 -12.07
CA ARG A 92 -11.80 -8.68 -12.12
C ARG A 92 -11.21 -7.27 -12.02
N GLU A 93 -10.03 -7.10 -11.43
CA GLU A 93 -9.33 -5.80 -11.38
C GLU A 93 -8.72 -5.39 -12.73
N LEU A 94 -8.73 -6.29 -13.72
CA LEU A 94 -8.26 -6.04 -15.08
C LEU A 94 -9.34 -5.41 -15.97
N GLU A 95 -10.59 -5.49 -15.55
CA GLU A 95 -11.73 -4.87 -16.22
C GLU A 95 -11.85 -3.42 -15.74
N VAL A 96 -11.53 -2.47 -16.62
CA VAL A 96 -11.78 -1.04 -16.38
C VAL A 96 -13.12 -0.68 -17.00
N ARG A 97 -14.03 -0.15 -16.21
CA ARG A 97 -15.35 0.32 -16.68
C ARG A 97 -15.34 1.79 -17.06
N ASP A 98 -16.28 2.19 -17.91
CA ASP A 98 -16.40 3.58 -18.40
C ASP A 98 -16.66 4.59 -17.27
N GLU A 99 -17.27 4.15 -16.17
CA GLU A 99 -17.55 5.00 -15.00
C GLU A 99 -16.35 5.16 -14.06
N GLU A 100 -15.25 4.42 -14.27
CA GLU A 100 -14.09 4.49 -13.41
C GLU A 100 -13.26 5.75 -13.66
N LEU A 101 -12.83 6.38 -12.57
CA LEU A 101 -11.98 7.56 -12.60
C LEU A 101 -10.62 7.23 -11.98
N ARG A 102 -9.56 7.73 -12.61
CA ARG A 102 -8.19 7.63 -12.07
C ARG A 102 -8.06 8.33 -10.71
N ASP A 103 -8.72 9.47 -10.55
CA ASP A 103 -8.81 10.23 -9.30
C ASP A 103 -10.29 10.46 -8.95
N PRO A 104 -10.96 9.46 -8.35
CA PRO A 104 -12.39 9.55 -8.05
C PRO A 104 -12.69 10.58 -6.94
N LEU A 105 -11.67 11.05 -6.22
CA LEU A 105 -11.80 12.02 -5.13
C LEU A 105 -11.54 13.46 -5.58
N GLY A 106 -11.02 13.65 -6.79
CA GLY A 106 -10.64 14.95 -7.35
C GLY A 106 -9.50 15.60 -6.58
N GLU A 107 -8.61 14.82 -5.98
CA GLU A 107 -7.51 15.29 -5.14
C GLU A 107 -6.51 16.16 -5.93
N GLU A 108 -6.21 15.81 -7.17
CA GLU A 108 -5.25 16.53 -8.03
C GLU A 108 -5.67 17.98 -8.29
N LEU A 109 -6.98 18.25 -8.35
CA LEU A 109 -7.52 19.61 -8.52
C LEU A 109 -7.38 20.47 -7.26
N HIS A 110 -7.07 19.85 -6.13
CA HIS A 110 -6.97 20.49 -4.82
C HIS A 110 -5.56 20.35 -4.23
N ASN A 111 -4.53 20.38 -5.08
CA ASN A 111 -3.13 20.16 -4.71
C ASN A 111 -2.28 21.44 -4.86
N PRO A 112 -2.42 22.46 -3.99
CA PRO A 112 -1.74 23.75 -4.12
C PRO A 112 -0.21 23.67 -4.13
N VAL A 113 0.35 22.65 -3.48
CA VAL A 113 1.75 22.25 -3.52
C VAL A 113 1.81 20.74 -3.46
N SER A 114 2.80 20.11 -4.10
CA SER A 114 2.78 18.66 -4.43
C SER A 114 2.47 17.68 -3.28
N SER A 115 2.76 18.06 -2.03
CA SER A 115 2.56 17.25 -0.82
C SER A 115 1.26 17.57 -0.07
N VAL A 116 0.40 18.48 -0.53
CA VAL A 116 -0.79 18.92 0.22
C VAL A 116 -2.06 18.78 -0.59
N PHE A 117 -2.99 17.94 -0.12
CA PHE A 117 -4.37 17.94 -0.64
C PHE A 117 -5.27 18.81 0.25
N HIS A 118 -5.70 19.96 -0.25
CA HIS A 118 -6.51 20.95 0.48
C HIS A 118 -7.87 21.16 -0.19
N LYS A 119 -8.76 20.18 -0.03
CA LYS A 119 -10.12 20.19 -0.59
C LYS A 119 -11.13 20.96 0.26
N TYR A 120 -10.93 20.99 1.59
CA TYR A 120 -11.88 21.58 2.54
C TYR A 120 -11.37 22.92 3.07
N PRO A 121 -12.24 23.84 3.52
CA PRO A 121 -11.82 25.21 3.84
C PRO A 121 -10.87 25.38 5.05
N ASP A 122 -10.85 24.43 5.97
CA ASP A 122 -10.20 24.55 7.29
C ASP A 122 -9.29 23.38 7.65
N ARG A 123 -9.08 22.44 6.72
CA ARG A 123 -8.28 21.23 6.95
C ARG A 123 -7.67 20.70 5.67
N CYS A 124 -6.48 20.13 5.79
CA CYS A 124 -5.77 19.55 4.66
C CYS A 124 -5.16 18.20 5.01
N LEU A 125 -4.79 17.44 3.98
CA LEU A 125 -3.98 16.25 4.10
C LEU A 125 -2.55 16.59 3.68
N LEU A 126 -1.57 16.25 4.51
CA LEU A 126 -0.15 16.30 4.18
C LEU A 126 0.30 14.89 3.77
N TYR A 127 0.62 14.72 2.49
CA TYR A 127 1.12 13.50 1.89
C TYR A 127 2.60 13.35 2.23
N VAL A 128 2.93 12.41 3.12
CA VAL A 128 4.28 12.24 3.67
C VAL A 128 4.95 10.92 3.29
N PHE A 129 4.19 9.95 2.79
CA PHE A 129 4.71 8.61 2.50
C PHE A 129 3.87 7.88 1.45
N ASP A 130 4.47 6.98 0.66
CA ASP A 130 3.78 6.28 -0.43
C ASP A 130 3.69 4.76 -0.25
N ARG A 131 4.13 4.21 0.89
CA ARG A 131 4.10 2.76 1.14
C ARG A 131 3.11 2.38 2.23
N CYS A 132 2.62 1.16 2.16
CA CYS A 132 1.70 0.57 3.13
C CYS A 132 2.22 -0.78 3.62
N ALA A 133 1.76 -1.23 4.79
CA ALA A 133 2.04 -2.59 5.27
C ALA A 133 1.24 -3.63 4.46
N ILE A 134 0.10 -3.21 3.89
CA ILE A 134 -0.74 -3.99 3.00
C ILE A 134 -1.22 -3.06 1.88
N TYR A 135 -1.12 -3.51 0.63
CA TYR A 135 -1.63 -2.77 -0.53
C TYR A 135 -3.07 -3.20 -0.84
N CYS A 136 -4.01 -2.59 -0.13
CA CYS A 136 -5.44 -2.91 -0.22
C CYS A 136 -5.96 -2.87 -1.66
N ARG A 137 -6.71 -3.89 -2.08
CA ARG A 137 -7.31 -3.98 -3.44
C ARG A 137 -8.41 -2.97 -3.72
N HIS A 138 -8.89 -2.32 -2.67
CA HIS A 138 -9.88 -1.25 -2.71
C HIS A 138 -9.27 0.12 -2.37
N CYS A 139 -7.95 0.30 -2.53
CA CYS A 139 -7.28 1.56 -2.23
C CYS A 139 -7.69 2.66 -3.22
N ASN A 140 -8.42 3.67 -2.73
CA ASN A 140 -8.81 4.85 -3.50
C ASN A 140 -7.62 5.72 -3.96
N ARG A 141 -6.43 5.51 -3.38
CA ARG A 141 -5.18 6.22 -3.70
C ARG A 141 -4.16 5.33 -4.41
N ARG A 142 -4.57 4.21 -5.01
CA ARG A 142 -3.67 3.31 -5.74
C ARG A 142 -2.81 3.99 -6.82
N ARG A 143 -3.26 5.16 -7.32
CA ARG A 143 -2.55 5.97 -8.33
C ARG A 143 -1.27 6.65 -7.80
N VAL A 144 -1.20 6.94 -6.50
CA VAL A 144 -0.07 7.64 -5.84
C VAL A 144 0.66 6.77 -4.83
N VAL A 145 -0.03 5.79 -4.24
CA VAL A 145 0.53 4.83 -3.27
C VAL A 145 1.12 3.62 -3.99
N GLY A 146 2.33 3.22 -3.61
CA GLY A 146 3.00 2.02 -4.12
C GLY A 146 3.84 2.24 -5.38
N GLY A 147 4.04 3.48 -5.79
CA GLY A 147 4.88 3.86 -6.93
C GLY A 147 6.39 3.86 -6.65
N ASP A 148 6.81 3.62 -5.40
CA ASP A 148 8.20 3.77 -4.95
C ASP A 148 8.76 5.19 -5.18
N SER A 149 7.87 6.17 -5.06
CA SER A 149 8.17 7.59 -5.22
C SER A 149 7.60 8.36 -4.02
N PRO A 150 8.10 8.13 -2.80
CA PRO A 150 7.71 8.92 -1.63
C PRO A 150 8.01 10.39 -1.88
N PRO A 151 7.21 11.31 -1.29
CA PRO A 151 7.46 12.74 -1.44
C PRO A 151 8.85 13.06 -0.87
N PRO A 152 9.71 13.78 -1.62
CA PRO A 152 11.00 14.17 -1.10
C PRO A 152 10.84 15.13 0.08
N ARG A 153 11.86 15.20 0.94
CA ARG A 153 11.82 16.08 2.12
C ARG A 153 11.48 17.54 1.75
N SER A 154 12.02 18.03 0.64
CA SER A 154 11.73 19.38 0.13
C SER A 154 10.26 19.61 -0.18
N ALA A 155 9.55 18.60 -0.71
CA ALA A 155 8.10 18.71 -0.96
C ALA A 155 7.31 18.74 0.35
N ILE A 156 7.74 17.98 1.36
CA ILE A 156 7.13 18.01 2.69
C ILE A 156 7.35 19.37 3.34
N ASP A 157 8.57 19.92 3.29
CA ASP A 157 8.90 21.24 3.83
C ASP A 157 8.06 22.34 3.14
N GLU A 158 7.90 22.29 1.81
CA GLU A 158 7.00 23.18 1.06
C GLU A 158 5.54 23.06 1.51
N GLY A 159 5.09 21.84 1.81
CA GLY A 159 3.76 21.57 2.36
C GLY A 159 3.56 22.18 3.74
N ILE A 160 4.57 22.08 4.62
CA ILE A 160 4.57 22.70 5.94
C ILE A 160 4.53 24.22 5.81
N ASP A 161 5.31 24.81 4.91
CA ASP A 161 5.31 26.25 4.63
C ASP A 161 3.94 26.73 4.13
N TYR A 162 3.31 25.97 3.23
CA TYR A 162 1.95 26.23 2.77
C TYR A 162 0.93 26.23 3.91
N ILE A 163 1.02 25.26 4.82
CA ILE A 163 0.13 25.16 5.98
C ILE A 163 0.36 26.36 6.91
N ALA A 164 1.61 26.69 7.23
CA ALA A 164 1.97 27.79 8.13
C ALA A 164 1.47 29.16 7.63
N ARG A 165 1.52 29.39 6.31
CA ARG A 165 1.03 30.63 5.69
C ARG A 165 -0.48 30.66 5.40
N THR A 166 -1.23 29.61 5.80
CA THR A 166 -2.67 29.50 5.57
C THR A 166 -3.43 29.41 6.90
N PRO A 167 -3.69 30.54 7.59
CA PRO A 167 -4.18 30.56 8.97
C PRO A 167 -5.56 29.92 9.20
N ARG A 168 -6.31 29.65 8.12
CA ARG A 168 -7.61 28.98 8.19
C ARG A 168 -7.48 27.48 8.44
N ILE A 169 -6.32 26.87 8.13
CA ILE A 169 -6.06 25.46 8.38
C ILE A 169 -5.87 25.26 9.88
N ARG A 170 -6.76 24.48 10.49
CA ARG A 170 -6.77 24.13 11.91
C ARG A 170 -6.59 22.63 12.16
N ASP A 171 -6.66 21.82 11.10
CA ASP A 171 -6.55 20.36 11.15
C ASP A 171 -5.69 19.89 9.97
N VAL A 172 -4.67 19.08 10.28
CA VAL A 172 -3.70 18.54 9.32
C VAL A 172 -3.65 17.03 9.50
N LEU A 173 -4.13 16.32 8.48
CA LEU A 173 -4.04 14.85 8.43
C LEU A 173 -2.72 14.43 7.78
N LEU A 174 -1.81 13.84 8.56
CA LEU A 174 -0.65 13.15 8.01
C LEU A 174 -1.12 11.84 7.36
N SER A 175 -0.80 11.66 6.08
CA SER A 175 -1.28 10.49 5.33
C SER A 175 -0.32 10.13 4.20
N GLY A 176 -0.65 9.08 3.48
CA GLY A 176 -0.32 8.92 2.08
C GLY A 176 -0.66 7.51 1.66
N GLY A 177 0.33 6.62 1.71
CA GLY A 177 0.11 5.25 2.13
C GLY A 177 -0.18 5.21 3.64
N ASP A 178 0.64 4.47 4.39
CA ASP A 178 0.55 4.38 5.84
C ASP A 178 1.68 5.20 6.51
N PRO A 179 1.37 6.37 7.12
CA PRO A 179 2.38 7.24 7.73
C PRO A 179 3.06 6.61 8.95
N LEU A 180 2.46 5.59 9.59
CA LEU A 180 3.06 4.93 10.74
C LEU A 180 4.24 4.02 10.38
N LEU A 181 4.51 3.84 9.09
CA LEU A 181 5.71 3.17 8.59
C LEU A 181 6.94 4.07 8.48
N LEU A 182 6.78 5.38 8.70
CA LEU A 182 7.90 6.31 8.73
C LEU A 182 8.86 5.97 9.89
N SER A 183 10.13 6.29 9.68
CA SER A 183 11.15 6.18 10.72
C SER A 183 10.88 7.19 11.85
N ASN A 184 11.04 6.74 13.10
CA ASN A 184 11.06 7.63 14.27
C ASN A 184 12.40 8.38 14.44
N ARG A 185 13.36 8.14 13.54
CA ARG A 185 14.67 8.78 13.48
C ARG A 185 14.77 9.61 12.22
#